data_AF-A0A963IJT6-F1
#
_entry.id   AF-A0A963IJT6-F1
#
_cell.length_a   1.000
_cell.length_b   1.000
_cell.length_c   1.000
_cell.angle_alpha   90.00
_cell.angle_beta   90.00
_cell.angle_gamma   90.00
#
_symmetry.space_group_name_H-M   'P 1'
#
loop_
_entity.id
_entity.type
_entity.pdbx_description
1 polymer ?
#
loop_
_entity_poly.entity_id
_entity_poly.type
_entity_poly.pdbx_seq_one_letter_code
_entity_poly.pdbx_strand_id
1 'polypeptide(L)'
;EKTFASHTGSDASVALAGHTLALARQWHAANNAAPGIPVGDFGNWTLPLLATRLSSDQPETLAGGATSPWAVGARVWLSIPGDLADAKASLTHLSFTLGAQSERLGAETDAPRIWHPAFTTDRGWMLQARASDERRAVDNLQRQGDRLYEQGSGLPWVPNAYSLTAPDGTCYALDAQGRIVSVRFTDGQAWLVSDAGIAAIGGDFNERMDFQRDGAGRIVRITTPAADTGNSLARTAIAYRYDSAGRLILVRHLGGSDLGTPIAYDATGAVVTGPLTANLGTAANWASSNASTWRGELTADTKVELAFSVRESEIASTIHAPGSDGAVILVLETMLPADGLVEVAGAQIVGSTAADRRVSQLLRVTEAGVKLVRLSGTGAAQVSISVAGDLSGDGQVDAVDSRAWERAATGQDLLADIDGDDRIGSADRQLLYANLGFRA
;
A
#
# COMPACT_ATOMS: atom_id res chain seq x y z
N GLU A 1 -19.70 -14.07 -13.21
CA GLU A 1 -18.34 -13.66 -12.83
C GLU A 1 -18.37 -13.11 -11.41
N LYS A 2 -17.46 -13.53 -10.52
CA LYS A 2 -17.26 -12.84 -9.24
C LYS A 2 -16.21 -11.78 -9.48
N THR A 3 -16.62 -10.55 -9.75
CA THR A 3 -15.71 -9.41 -9.84
C THR A 3 -15.30 -9.04 -8.42
N PHE A 4 -14.05 -9.30 -8.05
CA PHE A 4 -13.52 -8.82 -6.78
C PHE A 4 -13.22 -7.33 -6.90
N ALA A 5 -13.65 -6.54 -5.91
CA ALA A 5 -13.29 -5.12 -5.86
C ALA A 5 -11.77 -4.97 -5.82
N SER A 6 -11.24 -4.04 -6.62
CA SER A 6 -9.82 -3.72 -6.67
C SER A 6 -9.63 -2.21 -6.75
N HIS A 7 -8.57 -1.71 -6.11
CA HIS A 7 -8.24 -0.29 -6.07
C HIS A 7 -6.75 -0.09 -6.36
N THR A 8 -6.44 0.99 -7.07
CA THR A 8 -5.07 1.37 -7.40
C THR A 8 -4.75 2.72 -6.76
N GLY A 9 -3.63 2.80 -6.05
CA GLY A 9 -3.04 4.06 -5.60
C GLY A 9 -1.73 4.32 -6.35
N SER A 10 -1.60 5.49 -6.98
CA SER A 10 -0.34 5.93 -7.59
C SER A 10 0.45 6.74 -6.57
N ASP A 11 1.68 6.34 -6.29
CA ASP A 11 2.54 7.00 -5.32
C ASP A 11 3.59 7.87 -6.03
N ALA A 12 4.21 7.41 -7.12
CA ALA A 12 5.19 8.19 -7.88
C ALA A 12 5.39 7.67 -9.31
N SER A 13 6.05 8.49 -10.14
CA SER A 13 6.66 8.08 -11.39
C SER A 13 8.18 8.21 -11.25
N VAL A 14 8.91 7.12 -11.52
CA VAL A 14 10.35 7.03 -11.28
C VAL A 14 11.07 6.70 -12.58
N ALA A 15 12.03 7.54 -12.97
CA ALA A 15 12.90 7.25 -14.10
C ALA A 15 14.15 6.48 -13.63
N LEU A 16 14.44 5.34 -14.26
CA LEU A 16 15.62 4.51 -14.03
C LEU A 16 16.19 4.07 -15.38
N ALA A 17 17.47 4.37 -15.65
CA ALA A 17 18.11 4.08 -16.94
C ALA A 17 17.32 4.60 -18.16
N GLY A 18 16.66 5.76 -18.04
CA GLY A 18 15.83 6.35 -19.10
C GLY A 18 14.43 5.74 -19.26
N HIS A 19 14.08 4.72 -18.48
CA HIS A 19 12.76 4.07 -18.51
C HIS A 19 11.92 4.50 -17.31
N THR A 20 10.61 4.63 -17.51
CA THR A 20 9.68 5.05 -16.44
C THR A 20 9.07 3.84 -15.75
N LEU A 21 9.09 3.86 -14.42
CA LEU A 21 8.33 2.96 -13.56
C LEU A 21 7.23 3.76 -12.85
N ALA A 22 5.98 3.38 -13.06
CA ALA A 22 4.88 3.82 -12.23
C ALA A 22 4.92 3.05 -10.90
N LEU A 23 5.29 3.74 -9.84
CA LEU A 23 5.18 3.21 -8.49
C LEU A 23 3.71 3.31 -8.07
N ALA A 24 2.98 2.22 -8.30
CA ALA A 24 1.59 2.08 -7.93
C ALA A 24 1.37 0.82 -7.10
N ARG A 25 0.41 0.89 -6.19
CA ARG A 25 0.00 -0.19 -5.32
C ARG A 25 -1.41 -0.63 -5.66
N GLN A 26 -1.68 -1.92 -5.47
CA GLN A 26 -2.98 -2.52 -5.72
C GLN A 26 -3.55 -3.13 -4.45
N TRP A 27 -4.81 -2.84 -4.18
CA TRP A 27 -5.61 -3.49 -3.16
C TRP A 27 -6.62 -4.40 -3.84
N HIS A 28 -6.82 -5.59 -3.27
CA HIS A 28 -7.86 -6.51 -3.67
C HIS A 28 -8.65 -6.95 -2.43
N ALA A 29 -9.96 -7.10 -2.56
CA ALA A 29 -10.81 -7.59 -1.47
C ALA A 29 -10.36 -8.96 -0.92
N ALA A 30 -9.77 -9.81 -1.77
CA ALA A 30 -9.20 -11.10 -1.38
C ALA A 30 -8.00 -10.99 -0.41
N ASN A 31 -7.31 -9.84 -0.36
CA ASN A 31 -6.19 -9.61 0.55
C ASN A 31 -6.62 -9.53 2.03
N ASN A 32 -7.93 -9.41 2.30
CA ASN A 32 -8.50 -9.38 3.64
C ASN A 32 -9.06 -10.75 4.09
N ALA A 33 -9.01 -11.79 3.25
CA ALA A 33 -9.89 -12.97 3.39
C ALA A 33 -9.34 -14.14 4.24
N ALA A 34 -8.15 -14.03 4.86
CA ALA A 34 -7.62 -15.09 5.72
C ALA A 34 -7.11 -14.54 7.06
N PRO A 35 -7.44 -15.16 8.22
CA PRO A 35 -6.81 -14.85 9.49
C PRO A 35 -5.32 -15.24 9.42
N GLY A 36 -4.46 -14.23 9.35
CA GLY A 36 -3.02 -14.36 9.13
C GLY A 36 -2.51 -13.11 8.42
N ILE A 37 -1.31 -12.65 8.80
CA ILE A 37 -0.66 -11.38 8.42
C ILE A 37 -1.01 -10.97 6.97
N PRO A 38 -1.51 -9.74 6.72
CA PRO A 38 -1.78 -9.27 5.36
C PRO A 38 -0.58 -9.50 4.44
N VAL A 39 -0.76 -10.32 3.38
CA VAL A 39 0.31 -10.88 2.55
C VAL A 39 0.61 -9.98 1.35
N GLY A 40 0.98 -8.73 1.61
CA GLY A 40 1.32 -7.75 0.58
C GLY A 40 2.51 -6.89 0.98
N ASP A 41 3.16 -6.31 -0.02
CA ASP A 41 4.32 -5.43 0.18
C ASP A 41 4.00 -4.25 1.08
N PHE A 42 2.75 -3.81 1.10
CA PHE A 42 2.27 -2.78 2.01
C PHE A 42 1.10 -3.30 2.85
N GLY A 43 1.28 -4.47 3.47
CA GLY A 43 0.25 -5.10 4.29
C GLY A 43 -0.88 -5.64 3.42
N ASN A 44 -2.04 -5.00 3.43
CA ASN A 44 -3.18 -5.42 2.60
C ASN A 44 -3.13 -4.88 1.15
N TRP A 45 -2.06 -4.19 0.77
CA TRP A 45 -1.78 -3.76 -0.60
C TRP A 45 -0.50 -4.42 -1.13
N THR A 46 -0.44 -4.65 -2.42
CA THR A 46 0.69 -5.27 -3.13
C THR A 46 1.33 -4.29 -4.11
N LEU A 47 2.63 -4.44 -4.35
CA LEU A 47 3.32 -3.79 -5.46
C LEU A 47 3.27 -4.75 -6.67
N PRO A 48 2.56 -4.42 -7.76
CA PRO A 48 2.32 -5.37 -8.87
C PRO A 48 3.59 -5.99 -9.45
N LEU A 49 4.67 -5.20 -9.52
CA LEU A 49 5.98 -5.70 -9.98
C LEU A 49 6.50 -6.88 -9.15
N LEU A 50 6.33 -6.84 -7.83
CA LEU A 50 6.77 -7.89 -6.90
C LEU A 50 5.71 -9.00 -6.72
N ALA A 51 4.48 -8.75 -7.15
CA ALA A 51 3.35 -9.66 -7.07
C ALA A 51 3.29 -10.67 -8.24
N THR A 52 4.31 -10.73 -9.09
CA THR A 52 4.40 -11.68 -10.20
C THR A 52 4.39 -13.12 -9.65
N ARG A 53 3.56 -13.99 -10.25
CA ARG A 53 3.37 -15.38 -9.82
C ARG A 53 3.31 -16.30 -11.02
N LEU A 54 4.07 -17.40 -10.97
CA LEU A 54 3.99 -18.51 -11.91
C LEU A 54 3.41 -19.75 -11.22
N SER A 55 2.54 -20.46 -11.92
CA SER A 55 2.03 -21.77 -11.52
C SER A 55 1.99 -22.72 -12.71
N SER A 56 1.96 -24.03 -12.45
CA SER A 56 1.83 -25.04 -13.50
C SER A 56 0.96 -26.22 -13.05
N ASP A 57 0.57 -27.05 -14.01
CA ASP A 57 -0.14 -28.31 -13.75
C ASP A 57 0.82 -29.50 -13.51
N GLN A 58 2.13 -29.24 -13.45
CA GLN A 58 3.12 -30.30 -13.28
C GLN A 58 3.31 -30.60 -11.79
N PRO A 59 3.23 -31.88 -11.39
CA PRO A 59 3.56 -32.24 -10.01
C PRO A 59 5.06 -32.06 -9.78
N GLU A 60 5.45 -31.64 -8.58
CA GLU A 60 6.87 -31.54 -8.20
C GLU A 60 7.53 -32.93 -8.09
N THR A 61 6.77 -33.92 -7.61
CA THR A 61 7.25 -35.27 -7.33
C THR A 61 6.36 -36.35 -7.95
N LEU A 62 6.97 -37.49 -8.28
CA LEU A 62 6.27 -38.72 -8.63
C LEU A 62 5.77 -39.41 -7.35
N ALA A 63 4.89 -40.40 -7.51
CA ALA A 63 4.36 -41.18 -6.36
C ALA A 63 5.46 -41.85 -5.50
N GLY A 64 6.63 -42.12 -6.08
CA GLY A 64 7.80 -42.66 -5.38
C GLY A 64 8.69 -41.62 -4.69
N GLY A 65 8.30 -40.34 -4.68
CA GLY A 65 9.05 -39.24 -4.05
C GLY A 65 10.20 -38.65 -4.90
N ALA A 66 10.53 -39.25 -6.05
CA ALA A 66 11.52 -38.69 -6.98
C ALA A 66 10.97 -37.45 -7.70
N THR A 67 11.86 -36.54 -8.10
CA THR A 67 11.53 -35.37 -8.92
C THR A 67 10.79 -35.78 -10.19
N SER A 68 9.65 -35.14 -10.48
CA SER A 68 8.86 -35.43 -11.66
C SER A 68 9.36 -34.62 -12.87
N PRO A 69 9.79 -35.27 -13.97
CA PRO A 69 10.16 -34.56 -15.19
C PRO A 69 8.92 -33.87 -15.78
N TRP A 70 9.09 -32.67 -16.30
CA TRP A 70 7.98 -32.01 -17.00
C TRP A 70 7.57 -32.79 -18.24
N ALA A 71 6.27 -32.79 -18.52
CA ALA A 71 5.68 -33.45 -19.67
C ALA A 71 5.38 -32.45 -20.80
N VAL A 72 5.54 -32.89 -22.04
CA VAL A 72 4.93 -32.22 -23.21
C VAL A 72 3.41 -32.14 -22.98
N GLY A 73 2.84 -30.97 -23.25
CA GLY A 73 1.45 -30.64 -22.92
C GLY A 73 1.24 -29.94 -21.57
N ALA A 74 2.30 -29.82 -20.74
CA ALA A 74 2.25 -29.08 -19.48
C ALA A 74 1.75 -27.65 -19.68
N ARG A 75 0.88 -27.17 -18.78
CA ARG A 75 0.38 -25.80 -18.77
C ARG A 75 1.06 -24.98 -17.71
N VAL A 76 1.42 -23.75 -18.08
CA VAL A 76 2.01 -22.74 -17.20
C VAL A 76 1.13 -21.51 -17.25
N TRP A 77 0.78 -20.98 -16.09
CA TRP A 77 0.06 -19.72 -15.93
C TRP A 77 0.95 -18.69 -15.26
N LEU A 78 0.91 -17.46 -15.75
CA LEU A 78 1.72 -16.37 -15.25
C LEU A 78 0.89 -15.10 -15.08
N SER A 79 1.05 -14.42 -13.95
CA SER A 79 0.53 -13.06 -13.73
C SER A 79 1.69 -12.08 -13.72
N ILE A 80 1.70 -11.10 -14.64
CA ILE A 80 2.77 -10.11 -14.86
C ILE A 80 2.15 -8.70 -14.93
N PRO A 81 2.83 -7.60 -14.55
CA PRO A 81 2.36 -6.25 -14.87
C PRO A 81 2.08 -6.07 -16.37
N GLY A 82 0.94 -5.46 -16.72
CA GLY A 82 0.60 -5.20 -18.11
C GLY A 82 1.42 -4.10 -18.77
N ASP A 83 1.78 -3.07 -18.00
CA ASP A 83 2.67 -1.98 -18.39
C ASP A 83 3.39 -1.48 -17.12
N LEU A 84 4.70 -1.31 -17.19
CA LEU A 84 5.52 -0.83 -16.06
C LEU A 84 5.40 0.69 -15.87
N ALA A 85 5.05 1.45 -16.91
CA ALA A 85 4.99 2.90 -16.89
C ALA A 85 3.57 3.44 -16.60
N ASP A 86 2.53 2.60 -16.68
CA ASP A 86 1.15 2.99 -16.37
C ASP A 86 0.72 2.47 -14.98
N ALA A 87 0.50 3.41 -14.06
CA ALA A 87 0.01 3.13 -12.71
C ALA A 87 -1.34 2.38 -12.71
N LYS A 88 -2.17 2.57 -13.73
CA LYS A 88 -3.51 1.97 -13.84
C LYS A 88 -3.50 0.64 -14.59
N ALA A 89 -2.36 0.20 -15.12
CA ALA A 89 -2.26 -1.08 -15.78
C ALA A 89 -2.63 -2.21 -14.81
N SER A 90 -3.55 -3.07 -15.26
CA SER A 90 -3.89 -4.29 -14.54
C SER A 90 -2.82 -5.35 -14.73
N LEU A 91 -2.82 -6.37 -13.87
CA LEU A 91 -2.04 -7.57 -14.12
C LEU A 91 -2.54 -8.28 -15.38
N THR A 92 -1.61 -8.67 -16.22
CA THR A 92 -1.84 -9.53 -17.37
C THR A 92 -1.72 -10.98 -16.96
N HIS A 93 -2.77 -11.77 -17.24
CA HIS A 93 -2.80 -13.21 -16.96
C HIS A 93 -2.52 -13.99 -18.25
N LEU A 94 -1.40 -14.70 -18.29
CA LEU A 94 -0.90 -15.43 -19.45
C LEU A 94 -1.02 -16.95 -19.23
N SER A 95 -1.21 -17.70 -20.32
CA SER A 95 -1.27 -19.16 -20.32
C SER A 95 -0.43 -19.72 -21.46
N PHE A 96 0.51 -20.60 -21.11
CA PHE A 96 1.43 -21.23 -22.05
C PHE A 96 1.31 -22.75 -21.98
N THR A 97 1.48 -23.43 -23.11
CA THR A 97 1.56 -24.89 -23.18
C THR A 97 2.94 -25.32 -23.66
N LEU A 98 3.58 -26.24 -22.95
CA LEU A 98 4.89 -26.77 -23.28
C LEU A 98 4.80 -27.78 -24.44
N GLY A 99 5.59 -27.54 -25.48
CA GLY A 99 5.94 -28.47 -26.53
C GLY A 99 7.42 -28.86 -26.49
N ALA A 100 7.83 -29.69 -27.46
CA ALA A 100 9.23 -30.03 -27.69
C ALA A 100 9.54 -29.90 -29.18
N GLN A 101 10.57 -29.12 -29.52
CA GLN A 101 11.06 -28.97 -30.89
C GLN A 101 12.31 -29.83 -31.08
N SER A 102 12.34 -30.67 -32.13
CA SER A 102 13.52 -31.48 -32.42
C SER A 102 14.42 -30.79 -33.43
N GLU A 103 15.72 -30.74 -33.14
CA GLU A 103 16.78 -30.46 -34.10
C GLU A 103 17.51 -31.76 -34.45
N ARG A 104 17.87 -31.93 -35.72
CA ARG A 104 18.60 -33.11 -36.20
C ARG A 104 20.08 -32.73 -36.37
N LEU A 105 20.99 -33.50 -35.76
CA LEU A 105 22.43 -33.22 -35.74
C LEU A 105 23.17 -33.71 -37.00
N GLY A 106 22.46 -33.93 -38.11
CA GLY A 106 23.02 -34.42 -39.38
C GLY A 106 21.97 -34.50 -40.50
N ALA A 107 22.43 -34.66 -41.75
CA ALA A 107 21.56 -34.72 -42.92
C ALA A 107 20.88 -36.10 -43.11
N GLU A 108 21.48 -37.15 -42.56
CA GLU A 108 20.99 -38.52 -42.67
C GLU A 108 19.62 -38.70 -42.00
N THR A 109 18.79 -39.61 -42.53
CA THR A 109 17.44 -39.86 -42.02
C THR A 109 17.45 -40.30 -40.55
N ASP A 110 18.49 -41.01 -40.13
CA ASP A 110 18.68 -41.58 -38.79
C ASP A 110 19.65 -40.78 -37.92
N ALA A 111 20.00 -39.54 -38.32
CA ALA A 111 20.89 -38.72 -37.52
C ALA A 111 20.29 -38.44 -36.12
N PRO A 112 21.11 -38.42 -35.05
CA PRO A 112 20.66 -38.15 -33.70
C PRO A 112 19.84 -36.86 -33.62
N ARG A 113 18.81 -36.88 -32.78
CA ARG A 113 17.95 -35.73 -32.50
C ARG A 113 18.23 -35.18 -31.12
N ILE A 114 18.25 -33.86 -31.03
CA ILE A 114 18.22 -33.11 -29.78
C ILE A 114 16.87 -32.42 -29.67
N TRP A 115 16.32 -32.36 -28.46
CA TRP A 115 15.05 -31.71 -28.22
C TRP A 115 15.25 -30.40 -27.45
N HIS A 116 14.42 -29.42 -27.74
CA HIS A 116 14.38 -28.14 -27.03
C HIS A 116 12.97 -27.89 -26.49
N PRO A 117 12.85 -27.34 -25.27
CA PRO A 117 11.56 -26.93 -24.74
C PRO A 117 11.04 -25.73 -25.54
N ALA A 118 9.77 -25.77 -25.94
CA ALA A 118 9.16 -24.68 -26.71
C ALA A 118 7.74 -24.44 -26.22
N PHE A 119 7.43 -23.25 -25.70
CA PHE A 119 6.08 -22.90 -25.31
C PHE A 119 5.28 -22.31 -26.47
N THR A 120 3.96 -22.43 -26.41
CA THR A 120 3.05 -21.63 -27.23
C THR A 120 3.23 -20.14 -26.95
N THR A 121 2.66 -19.29 -27.80
CA THR A 121 2.55 -17.85 -27.53
C THR A 121 1.18 -17.52 -26.95
N ASP A 122 1.08 -16.42 -26.20
CA ASP A 122 -0.20 -15.88 -25.70
C ASP A 122 -0.23 -14.37 -25.93
N ARG A 123 -1.14 -13.88 -26.78
CA ARG A 123 -1.31 -12.45 -27.10
C ARG A 123 0.01 -11.73 -27.45
N GLY A 124 0.89 -12.41 -28.18
CA GLY A 124 2.20 -11.91 -28.59
C GLY A 124 3.32 -12.08 -27.56
N TRP A 125 3.00 -12.53 -26.34
CA TRP A 125 4.00 -12.89 -25.34
C TRP A 125 4.63 -14.25 -25.65
N MET A 126 5.94 -14.35 -25.41
CA MET A 126 6.73 -15.56 -25.60
C MET A 126 7.38 -15.97 -24.29
N LEU A 127 7.23 -17.24 -23.90
CA LEU A 127 7.86 -17.82 -22.72
C LEU A 127 8.97 -18.80 -23.14
N GLN A 128 10.13 -18.67 -22.51
CA GLN A 128 11.21 -19.64 -22.57
C GLN A 128 11.54 -20.10 -21.16
N ALA A 129 11.90 -21.37 -21.01
CA ALA A 129 12.24 -21.96 -19.72
C ALA A 129 13.62 -22.61 -19.78
N ARG A 130 14.30 -22.63 -18.64
CA ARG A 130 15.63 -23.22 -18.45
C ARG A 130 15.69 -23.96 -17.12
N ALA A 131 16.50 -25.02 -17.06
CA ALA A 131 16.80 -25.78 -15.84
C ALA A 131 18.01 -25.25 -15.06
N SER A 132 18.75 -24.28 -15.60
CA SER A 132 19.82 -23.56 -14.90
C SER A 132 19.81 -22.06 -15.24
N ASP A 133 19.94 -21.22 -14.21
CA ASP A 133 20.10 -19.77 -14.34
C ASP A 133 21.45 -19.35 -14.96
N GLU A 134 22.47 -20.19 -14.86
CA GLU A 134 23.83 -19.86 -15.33
C GLU A 134 23.97 -19.93 -16.86
N ARG A 135 23.06 -20.65 -17.53
CA ARG A 135 23.13 -20.89 -18.97
C ARG A 135 22.20 -19.96 -19.74
N ARG A 136 22.76 -19.25 -20.73
CA ARG A 136 21.96 -18.42 -21.66
C ARG A 136 21.36 -19.20 -22.82
N ALA A 137 21.90 -20.38 -23.13
CA ALA A 137 21.41 -21.21 -24.22
C ALA A 137 20.12 -21.95 -23.83
N VAL A 138 19.31 -22.30 -24.84
CA VAL A 138 18.15 -23.17 -24.67
C VAL A 138 18.62 -24.57 -24.23
N ASP A 139 17.87 -25.21 -23.34
CA ASP A 139 18.25 -26.52 -22.83
C ASP A 139 18.21 -27.59 -23.93
N ASN A 140 19.18 -28.50 -23.83
CA ASN A 140 19.30 -29.68 -24.66
C ASN A 140 18.68 -30.87 -23.93
N LEU A 141 17.62 -31.43 -24.51
CA LEU A 141 16.78 -32.43 -23.89
C LEU A 141 16.77 -33.75 -24.66
N GLN A 142 16.43 -34.80 -23.93
CA GLN A 142 15.96 -36.08 -24.44
C GLN A 142 14.48 -36.23 -24.08
N ARG A 143 13.75 -36.90 -24.97
CA ARG A 143 12.32 -37.18 -24.79
C ARG A 143 12.12 -38.68 -24.58
N GLN A 144 11.45 -39.07 -23.49
CA GLN A 144 11.04 -40.45 -23.22
C GLN A 144 9.51 -40.48 -23.03
N GLY A 145 8.79 -41.01 -24.02
CA GLY A 145 7.35 -40.82 -24.11
C GLY A 145 7.04 -39.32 -24.19
N ASP A 146 6.23 -38.80 -23.26
CA ASP A 146 5.95 -37.36 -23.17
C ASP A 146 6.82 -36.63 -22.16
N ARG A 147 7.71 -37.32 -21.44
CA ARG A 147 8.56 -36.73 -20.40
C ARG A 147 9.88 -36.22 -20.97
N LEU A 148 10.36 -35.12 -20.42
CA LEU A 148 11.60 -34.47 -20.82
C LEU A 148 12.69 -34.65 -19.76
N TYR A 149 13.90 -34.93 -20.23
CA TYR A 149 15.09 -35.16 -19.42
C TYR A 149 16.26 -34.36 -19.98
N GLU A 150 17.16 -33.92 -19.14
CA GLU A 150 18.38 -33.26 -19.59
C GLU A 150 19.26 -34.23 -20.39
N GLN A 151 19.74 -33.81 -21.57
CA GLN A 151 20.50 -34.68 -22.46
C GLN A 151 21.84 -35.15 -21.86
N GLY A 152 22.52 -34.29 -21.11
CA GLY A 152 23.84 -34.58 -20.57
C GLY A 152 23.83 -35.43 -19.30
N SER A 153 22.89 -35.18 -18.41
CA SER A 153 22.81 -35.82 -17.09
C SER A 153 21.80 -36.97 -17.04
N GLY A 154 20.81 -36.99 -17.95
CA GLY A 154 19.66 -37.89 -17.89
C GLY A 154 18.70 -37.58 -16.74
N LEU A 155 18.93 -36.50 -15.99
CA LEU A 155 18.06 -36.11 -14.88
C LEU A 155 16.72 -35.58 -15.38
N PRO A 156 15.64 -35.68 -14.57
CA PRO A 156 14.37 -35.07 -14.87
C PRO A 156 14.53 -33.58 -15.20
N TRP A 157 14.01 -33.14 -16.36
CA TRP A 157 14.04 -31.73 -16.69
C TRP A 157 12.91 -31.01 -15.96
N VAL A 158 13.29 -30.06 -15.11
CA VAL A 158 12.39 -29.17 -14.37
C VAL A 158 12.95 -27.75 -14.55
N PRO A 159 12.16 -26.81 -15.11
CA PRO A 159 12.56 -25.42 -15.16
C PRO A 159 12.82 -24.83 -13.78
N ASN A 160 13.89 -24.05 -13.67
CA ASN A 160 14.19 -23.21 -12.51
C ASN A 160 14.26 -21.72 -12.85
N ALA A 161 14.15 -21.37 -14.13
CA ALA A 161 14.27 -20.01 -14.60
C ALA A 161 13.46 -19.81 -15.88
N TYR A 162 12.94 -18.62 -16.07
CA TYR A 162 12.16 -18.28 -17.25
C TYR A 162 12.60 -16.95 -17.86
N SER A 163 12.41 -16.82 -19.17
CA SER A 163 12.53 -15.57 -19.91
C SER A 163 11.19 -15.31 -20.58
N LEU A 164 10.55 -14.20 -20.22
CA LEU A 164 9.28 -13.78 -20.77
C LEU A 164 9.51 -12.54 -21.63
N THR A 165 9.18 -12.63 -22.92
CA THR A 165 9.30 -11.48 -23.84
C THR A 165 7.91 -10.94 -24.15
N ALA A 166 7.72 -9.66 -23.88
CA ALA A 166 6.51 -8.91 -24.18
C ALA A 166 6.41 -8.57 -25.69
N PRO A 167 5.21 -8.23 -26.20
CA PRO A 167 5.01 -7.84 -27.59
C PRO A 167 5.81 -6.61 -28.04
N ASP A 168 6.18 -5.73 -27.11
CA ASP A 168 7.02 -4.55 -27.35
C ASP A 168 8.53 -4.87 -27.41
N GLY A 169 8.90 -6.13 -27.14
CA GLY A 169 10.29 -6.60 -27.08
C GLY A 169 10.95 -6.51 -25.70
N THR A 170 10.27 -5.96 -24.69
CA THR A 170 10.76 -5.94 -23.31
C THR A 170 10.85 -7.37 -22.77
N CYS A 171 11.99 -7.72 -22.18
CA CYS A 171 12.28 -9.07 -21.72
C CYS A 171 12.42 -9.12 -20.20
N TYR A 172 11.64 -9.99 -19.56
CA TYR A 172 11.62 -10.22 -18.12
C TYR A 172 12.32 -11.54 -17.81
N ALA A 173 13.38 -11.49 -17.01
CA ALA A 173 13.97 -12.68 -16.41
C ALA A 173 13.21 -13.00 -15.13
N LEU A 174 12.74 -14.24 -15.01
CA LEU A 174 11.96 -14.72 -13.87
C LEU A 174 12.66 -15.91 -13.18
N ASP A 175 12.55 -15.98 -11.86
CA ASP A 175 12.97 -17.15 -11.08
C ASP A 175 11.98 -18.34 -11.22
N ALA A 176 12.27 -19.45 -10.54
CA ALA A 176 11.44 -20.65 -10.55
C ALA A 176 10.00 -20.42 -10.07
N GLN A 177 9.76 -19.40 -9.25
CA GLN A 177 8.43 -19.02 -8.74
C GLN A 177 7.75 -17.95 -9.61
N GLY A 178 8.41 -17.49 -10.67
CA GLY A 178 7.94 -16.46 -11.56
C GLY A 178 8.20 -15.03 -11.08
N ARG A 179 9.01 -14.81 -10.05
CA ARG A 179 9.33 -13.44 -9.61
C ARG A 179 10.26 -12.80 -10.61
N ILE A 180 9.99 -11.54 -10.95
CA ILE A 180 10.88 -10.76 -11.82
C ILE A 180 12.19 -10.50 -11.07
N VAL A 181 13.30 -10.96 -11.63
CA VAL A 181 14.66 -10.67 -11.13
C VAL A 181 15.39 -9.64 -12.00
N SER A 182 14.99 -9.50 -13.28
CA SER A 182 15.50 -8.47 -14.16
C SER A 182 14.51 -8.11 -15.26
N VAL A 183 14.54 -6.85 -15.69
CA VAL A 183 13.83 -6.34 -16.87
C VAL A 183 14.86 -5.79 -17.85
N ARG A 184 14.83 -6.22 -19.10
CA ARG A 184 15.72 -5.74 -20.16
C ARG A 184 14.88 -5.11 -21.27
N PHE A 185 15.23 -3.87 -21.59
CA PHE A 185 14.55 -3.07 -22.62
C PHE A 185 15.24 -3.25 -23.98
N THR A 186 14.55 -2.81 -25.04
CA THR A 186 14.98 -2.95 -26.44
C THR A 186 16.15 -2.04 -26.81
N ASP A 187 16.39 -0.98 -26.05
CA ASP A 187 17.54 -0.07 -26.18
C ASP A 187 18.83 -0.60 -25.51
N GLY A 188 18.77 -1.80 -24.92
CA GLY A 188 19.88 -2.45 -24.23
C GLY A 188 20.00 -2.11 -22.75
N GLN A 189 19.22 -1.15 -22.23
CA GLN A 189 19.16 -0.86 -20.80
C GLN A 189 18.47 -1.99 -20.03
N ALA A 190 18.77 -2.10 -18.74
CA ALA A 190 18.16 -3.12 -17.90
C ALA A 190 18.06 -2.69 -16.44
N TRP A 191 17.10 -3.30 -15.76
CA TRP A 191 16.89 -3.19 -14.32
C TRP A 191 17.17 -4.53 -13.65
N LEU A 192 17.78 -4.48 -12.47
CA LEU A 192 17.80 -5.57 -11.49
C LEU A 192 16.66 -5.33 -10.50
N VAL A 193 15.87 -6.37 -10.23
CA VAL A 193 14.71 -6.30 -9.32
C VAL A 193 14.95 -7.25 -8.15
N SER A 194 14.69 -6.78 -6.93
CA SER A 194 14.83 -7.55 -5.71
C SER A 194 13.82 -7.09 -4.65
N ASP A 195 13.71 -7.84 -3.56
CA ASP A 195 12.89 -7.45 -2.40
C ASP A 195 13.36 -6.16 -1.70
N ALA A 196 14.62 -5.77 -1.94
CA ALA A 196 15.26 -4.58 -1.39
C ALA A 196 15.17 -3.36 -2.31
N GLY A 197 14.73 -3.51 -3.56
CA GLY A 197 14.66 -2.39 -4.50
C GLY A 197 14.89 -2.77 -5.96
N ILE A 198 15.00 -1.72 -6.77
CA ILE A 198 15.24 -1.79 -8.22
C ILE A 198 16.44 -0.91 -8.56
N ALA A 199 17.39 -1.43 -9.32
CA ALA A 199 18.56 -0.67 -9.74
C ALA A 199 18.79 -0.78 -11.25
N ALA A 200 19.22 0.32 -11.87
CA ALA A 200 19.74 0.30 -13.23
C ALA A 200 21.02 -0.54 -13.30
N ILE A 201 21.10 -1.46 -14.27
CA ILE A 201 22.30 -2.24 -14.54
C ILE A 201 23.28 -1.39 -15.33
N GLY A 202 24.47 -1.18 -14.78
CA GLY A 202 25.50 -0.32 -15.40
C GLY A 202 25.24 1.18 -15.26
N GLY A 203 24.19 1.56 -14.53
CA GLY A 203 23.88 2.95 -14.18
C GLY A 203 24.66 3.45 -12.96
N ASP A 204 24.47 4.73 -12.63
CA ASP A 204 25.05 5.32 -11.43
C ASP A 204 24.40 4.76 -10.16
N PHE A 205 25.12 4.81 -9.02
CA PHE A 205 24.59 4.32 -7.73
C PHE A 205 23.25 4.97 -7.33
N ASN A 206 22.97 6.17 -7.81
CA ASN A 206 21.73 6.88 -7.53
C ASN A 206 20.58 6.54 -8.48
N GLU A 207 20.82 5.83 -9.57
CA GLU A 207 19.79 5.30 -10.48
C GLU A 207 19.19 4.02 -9.91
N ARG A 208 18.63 4.14 -8.70
CA ARG A 208 17.97 3.05 -8.01
C ARG A 208 16.85 3.53 -7.11
N MET A 209 15.90 2.64 -6.88
CA MET A 209 14.86 2.75 -5.87
C MET A 209 15.12 1.75 -4.77
N ASP A 210 15.15 2.21 -3.52
CA ASP A 210 15.40 1.37 -2.33
C ASP A 210 14.11 1.13 -1.55
N PHE A 211 13.89 -0.11 -1.13
CA PHE A 211 12.78 -0.53 -0.27
C PHE A 211 13.30 -0.82 1.14
N GLN A 212 12.76 -0.12 2.13
CA GLN A 212 12.97 -0.43 3.53
C GLN A 212 11.71 -1.10 4.09
N ARG A 213 11.88 -2.26 4.70
CA ARG A 213 10.79 -3.06 5.27
C ARG A 213 10.87 -3.11 6.79
N ASP A 214 9.73 -3.28 7.45
CA ASP A 214 9.67 -3.56 8.89
C ASP A 214 9.89 -5.04 9.21
N GLY A 215 9.86 -5.40 10.49
CA GLY A 215 10.02 -6.78 10.95
C GLY A 215 8.90 -7.74 10.51
N ALA A 216 7.78 -7.21 9.99
CA ALA A 216 6.71 -8.00 9.38
C ALA A 216 6.85 -8.11 7.86
N GLY A 217 7.92 -7.56 7.27
CA GLY A 217 8.21 -7.60 5.84
C GLY A 217 7.46 -6.54 5.02
N ARG A 218 6.74 -5.61 5.65
CA ARG A 218 6.00 -4.55 4.93
C ARG A 218 6.93 -3.38 4.63
N ILE A 219 6.84 -2.81 3.44
CA ILE A 219 7.58 -1.62 3.04
C ILE A 219 7.14 -0.44 3.90
N VAL A 220 8.03 0.11 4.70
CA VAL A 220 7.78 1.31 5.54
C VAL A 220 8.33 2.58 4.91
N ARG A 221 9.26 2.45 3.96
CA ARG A 221 9.82 3.57 3.22
C ARG A 221 10.33 3.12 1.86
N ILE A 222 10.02 3.91 0.84
CA ILE A 222 10.65 3.81 -0.49
C ILE A 222 11.49 5.06 -0.69
N THR A 223 12.72 4.91 -1.18
CA THR A 223 13.59 6.04 -1.52
C THR A 223 13.91 6.00 -3.00
N THR A 224 13.50 7.01 -3.75
CA THR A 224 13.66 7.11 -5.21
C THR A 224 14.72 8.16 -5.56
N PRO A 225 15.24 8.17 -6.79
CA PRO A 225 15.85 9.36 -7.36
C PRO A 225 14.85 10.53 -7.28
N ALA A 226 15.34 11.75 -7.06
CA ALA A 226 14.48 12.92 -7.10
C ALA A 226 14.20 13.33 -8.54
N ALA A 227 12.92 13.48 -8.87
CA ALA A 227 12.50 14.03 -10.14
C ALA A 227 13.02 15.48 -10.27
N ASP A 228 13.69 15.78 -11.38
CA ASP A 228 13.96 17.14 -11.87
C ASP A 228 14.56 18.15 -10.87
N THR A 229 15.58 17.75 -10.10
CA THR A 229 16.29 18.68 -9.20
C THR A 229 17.53 19.33 -9.83
N GLY A 230 17.86 19.00 -11.09
CA GLY A 230 19.16 19.35 -11.70
C GLY A 230 20.38 18.74 -10.98
N ASN A 231 20.13 17.97 -9.92
CA ASN A 231 21.12 17.29 -9.09
C ASN A 231 20.85 15.78 -9.18
N SER A 232 21.67 15.08 -9.97
CA SER A 232 21.57 13.63 -10.16
C SER A 232 21.80 12.79 -8.88
N LEU A 233 22.19 13.43 -7.77
CA LEU A 233 22.38 12.79 -6.48
C LEU A 233 21.19 12.99 -5.52
N ALA A 234 20.24 13.86 -5.85
CA ALA A 234 19.11 14.12 -4.95
C ALA A 234 18.18 12.90 -4.88
N ARG A 235 17.72 12.59 -3.67
CA ARG A 235 16.82 11.46 -3.37
C ARG A 235 15.61 11.98 -2.61
N THR A 236 14.43 11.46 -2.94
CA THR A 236 13.19 11.69 -2.18
C THR A 236 12.75 10.36 -1.56
N ALA A 237 11.93 10.44 -0.53
CA ALA A 237 11.40 9.27 0.12
C ALA A 237 9.89 9.38 0.33
N ILE A 238 9.24 8.22 0.27
CA ILE A 238 7.82 8.05 0.59
C ILE A 238 7.75 7.14 1.80
N ALA A 239 7.08 7.58 2.85
CA ALA A 239 6.85 6.82 4.07
C ALA A 239 5.45 6.20 4.07
N TYR A 240 5.38 4.96 4.55
CA TYR A 240 4.16 4.18 4.66
C TYR A 240 3.88 3.86 6.13
N ARG A 241 2.62 3.93 6.56
CA ARG A 241 2.22 3.61 7.94
C ARG A 241 1.04 2.64 7.96
N TYR A 242 1.01 1.82 9.00
CA TYR A 242 0.08 0.72 9.16
C TYR A 242 -0.67 0.82 10.48
N ASP A 243 -1.90 0.32 10.52
CA ASP A 243 -2.61 0.06 11.77
C ASP A 243 -2.16 -1.26 12.43
N SER A 244 -2.74 -1.58 13.58
CA SER A 244 -2.47 -2.80 14.35
C SER A 244 -2.92 -4.08 13.64
N ALA A 245 -3.92 -4.00 12.74
CA ALA A 245 -4.31 -5.10 11.85
C ALA A 245 -3.37 -5.26 10.65
N GLY A 246 -2.40 -4.35 10.50
CA GLY A 246 -1.42 -4.33 9.43
C GLY A 246 -1.94 -3.80 8.10
N ARG A 247 -3.06 -3.09 8.11
CA ARG A 247 -3.59 -2.39 6.94
C ARG A 247 -2.86 -1.08 6.75
N LEU A 248 -2.62 -0.71 5.49
CA LEU A 248 -1.96 0.55 5.15
C LEU A 248 -2.90 1.73 5.40
N ILE A 249 -2.49 2.71 6.20
CA ILE A 249 -3.34 3.84 6.61
C ILE A 249 -2.82 5.21 6.18
N LEU A 250 -1.55 5.31 5.76
CA LEU A 250 -0.97 6.58 5.30
C LEU A 250 0.15 6.35 4.28
N VAL A 251 0.15 7.17 3.22
CA VAL A 251 1.30 7.39 2.32
C VAL A 251 1.74 8.83 2.47
N ARG A 252 3.02 9.08 2.72
CA ARG A 252 3.51 10.44 2.88
C ARG A 252 4.81 10.66 2.13
N HIS A 253 4.82 11.62 1.23
CA HIS A 253 6.04 12.13 0.62
C HIS A 253 6.83 12.93 1.65
N LEU A 254 8.06 12.51 1.91
CA LEU A 254 8.97 13.17 2.83
C LEU A 254 9.67 14.34 2.12
N GLY A 255 9.87 15.44 2.85
CA GLY A 255 10.50 16.65 2.33
C GLY A 255 9.52 17.73 1.84
N GLY A 256 8.22 17.42 1.80
CA GLY A 256 7.14 18.40 1.59
C GLY A 256 6.44 18.80 2.89
N SER A 257 5.60 19.85 2.81
CA SER A 257 4.70 20.27 3.90
C SER A 257 3.42 19.43 3.98
N ASP A 258 3.19 18.53 3.02
CA ASP A 258 2.01 17.68 2.97
C ASP A 258 1.97 16.66 4.13
N LEU A 259 0.75 16.41 4.61
CA LEU A 259 0.47 15.49 5.72
C LEU A 259 0.34 14.03 5.24
N GLY A 260 0.38 13.81 3.92
CA GLY A 260 0.22 12.53 3.28
C GLY A 260 -1.22 12.22 2.89
N THR A 261 -1.38 11.18 2.09
CA THR A 261 -2.66 10.62 1.67
C THR A 261 -3.11 9.55 2.67
N PRO A 262 -4.13 9.81 3.50
CA PRO A 262 -4.67 8.83 4.41
C PRO A 262 -5.50 7.79 3.63
N ILE A 263 -5.60 6.59 4.18
CA ILE A 263 -6.41 5.49 3.63
C ILE A 263 -7.37 5.00 4.71
N ALA A 264 -8.66 5.24 4.47
CA ALA A 264 -9.71 4.77 5.35
C ALA A 264 -10.24 3.40 4.89
N TYR A 265 -10.74 2.65 5.86
CA TYR A 265 -11.42 1.38 5.64
C TYR A 265 -12.80 1.43 6.29
N ASP A 266 -13.79 0.81 5.66
CA ASP A 266 -15.09 0.60 6.26
C ASP A 266 -15.07 -0.55 7.27
N ALA A 267 -16.22 -0.80 7.91
CA ALA A 267 -16.38 -1.89 8.88
C ALA A 267 -16.19 -3.30 8.28
N THR A 268 -16.26 -3.45 6.95
CA THR A 268 -15.98 -4.71 6.25
C THR A 268 -14.50 -4.86 5.90
N GLY A 269 -13.68 -3.84 6.19
CA GLY A 269 -12.27 -3.77 5.82
C GLY A 269 -12.02 -3.38 4.38
N ALA A 270 -13.06 -2.99 3.62
CA ALA A 270 -12.89 -2.48 2.27
C ALA A 270 -12.34 -1.05 2.31
N VAL A 271 -11.51 -0.69 1.33
CA VAL A 271 -10.99 0.68 1.19
C VAL A 271 -12.15 1.62 0.90
N VAL A 272 -12.26 2.70 1.68
CA VAL A 272 -13.22 3.78 1.38
C VAL A 272 -12.67 4.58 0.21
N THR A 273 -13.42 4.62 -0.88
CA THR A 273 -13.05 5.35 -2.09
C THR A 273 -13.76 6.69 -2.17
N GLY A 274 -13.00 7.76 -2.36
CA GLY A 274 -13.50 9.12 -2.56
C GLY A 274 -12.32 10.08 -2.65
N PRO A 275 -12.44 11.19 -3.40
CA PRO A 275 -11.42 12.23 -3.37
C PRO A 275 -11.44 12.91 -2.00
N LEU A 276 -10.36 12.75 -1.25
CA LEU A 276 -10.19 13.49 -0.01
C LEU A 276 -10.01 14.98 -0.32
N THR A 277 -10.84 15.82 0.28
CA THR A 277 -10.72 17.28 0.19
C THR A 277 -9.55 17.80 1.01
N ALA A 278 -9.36 17.30 2.23
CA ALA A 278 -8.19 17.62 3.06
C ALA A 278 -7.87 16.53 4.09
N ASN A 279 -6.59 16.43 4.43
CA ASN A 279 -6.11 15.66 5.58
C ASN A 279 -5.82 16.65 6.72
N LEU A 280 -6.54 16.52 7.84
CA LEU A 280 -6.36 17.29 9.07
C LEU A 280 -5.21 16.75 9.94
N GLY A 281 -4.57 15.66 9.55
CA GLY A 281 -3.40 15.10 10.22
C GLY A 281 -3.73 14.28 11.47
N THR A 282 -2.75 14.26 12.38
CA THR A 282 -2.80 13.58 13.69
C THR A 282 -2.67 14.62 14.81
N ALA A 283 -2.94 14.25 16.06
CA ALA A 283 -2.75 15.15 17.20
C ALA A 283 -1.34 15.75 17.25
N ALA A 284 -0.32 14.96 16.87
CA ALA A 284 1.07 15.41 16.79
C ALA A 284 1.29 16.58 15.80
N ASN A 285 0.38 16.78 14.83
CA ASN A 285 0.43 17.88 13.89
C ASN A 285 -0.28 19.13 14.41
N TRP A 286 -1.30 18.96 15.24
CA TRP A 286 -2.12 20.06 15.75
C TRP A 286 -1.34 20.95 16.72
N ALA A 287 -0.43 20.37 17.48
CA ALA A 287 0.44 21.11 18.40
C ALA A 287 1.42 22.07 17.67
N SER A 288 1.80 21.76 16.43
CA SER A 288 2.85 22.48 15.70
C SER A 288 2.36 23.21 14.44
N SER A 289 1.08 23.09 14.09
CA SER A 289 0.53 23.65 12.84
C SER A 289 -1.00 23.81 12.89
N ASN A 290 -1.55 24.66 12.01
CA ASN A 290 -3.00 24.81 11.83
C ASN A 290 -3.64 23.62 11.05
N ALA A 291 -3.00 22.45 11.04
CA ALA A 291 -3.49 21.25 10.36
C ALA A 291 -4.86 20.78 10.85
N SER A 292 -5.22 21.12 12.09
CA SER A 292 -6.50 20.78 12.73
C SER A 292 -7.72 21.48 12.12
N THR A 293 -7.54 22.46 11.23
CA THR A 293 -8.65 23.29 10.73
C THR A 293 -8.76 23.25 9.22
N TRP A 294 -10.00 23.11 8.73
CA TRP A 294 -10.36 23.30 7.34
C TRP A 294 -11.41 24.40 7.18
N ARG A 295 -11.31 25.17 6.10
CA ARG A 295 -12.29 26.19 5.69
C ARG A 295 -12.52 26.09 4.19
N GLY A 296 -13.76 26.20 3.76
CA GLY A 296 -14.11 26.18 2.35
C GLY A 296 -15.58 26.45 2.09
N GLU A 297 -15.98 26.30 0.83
CA GLU A 297 -17.36 26.44 0.39
C GLU A 297 -17.95 25.05 0.11
N LEU A 298 -19.16 24.81 0.60
CA LEU A 298 -19.96 23.63 0.26
C LEU A 298 -20.84 23.92 -0.95
N THR A 299 -21.03 22.92 -1.80
CA THR A 299 -21.94 22.98 -2.96
C THR A 299 -22.90 21.79 -2.91
N ALA A 300 -24.15 22.00 -3.30
CA ALA A 300 -25.26 21.05 -3.13
C ALA A 300 -24.99 19.60 -3.59
N ASP A 301 -24.15 19.40 -4.62
CA ASP A 301 -23.89 18.08 -5.21
C ASP A 301 -22.48 17.52 -4.94
N THR A 302 -21.65 18.22 -4.16
CA THR A 302 -20.29 17.79 -3.85
C THR A 302 -20.13 17.61 -2.35
N LYS A 303 -19.86 16.37 -1.92
CA LYS A 303 -19.45 16.12 -0.54
C LYS A 303 -18.02 16.57 -0.35
N VAL A 304 -17.77 17.31 0.73
CA VAL A 304 -16.42 17.56 1.22
C VAL A 304 -16.05 16.39 2.12
N GLU A 305 -14.97 15.68 1.81
CA GLU A 305 -14.44 14.60 2.63
C GLU A 305 -13.14 15.04 3.30
N LEU A 306 -13.16 15.14 4.63
CA LEU A 306 -11.99 15.44 5.44
C LEU A 306 -11.57 14.17 6.19
N ALA A 307 -10.27 14.02 6.43
CA ALA A 307 -9.72 12.89 7.16
C ALA A 307 -8.85 13.36 8.31
N PHE A 308 -8.86 12.63 9.40
CA PHE A 308 -7.85 12.73 10.45
C PHE A 308 -7.45 11.33 10.88
N SER A 309 -6.35 11.19 11.61
CA SER A 309 -5.87 9.89 12.07
C SER A 309 -5.59 9.91 13.56
N VAL A 310 -5.93 8.81 14.22
CA VAL A 310 -5.54 8.53 15.61
C VAL A 310 -4.61 7.32 15.62
N ARG A 311 -3.49 7.41 16.34
CA ARG A 311 -2.46 6.37 16.44
C ARG A 311 -2.79 5.40 17.57
N GLU A 312 -2.26 4.20 17.45
CA GLU A 312 -2.36 3.19 18.51
C GLU A 312 -1.72 3.70 19.82
N SER A 313 -0.56 4.37 19.73
CA SER A 313 0.12 4.94 20.90
C SER A 313 -0.68 6.05 21.59
N GLU A 314 -1.44 6.83 20.82
CA GLU A 314 -2.32 7.87 21.35
C GLU A 314 -3.46 7.24 22.17
N ILE A 315 -4.09 6.19 21.66
CA ILE A 315 -5.13 5.44 22.40
C ILE A 315 -4.54 4.74 23.63
N ALA A 316 -3.38 4.09 23.49
CA ALA A 316 -2.74 3.40 24.60
C ALA A 316 -2.31 4.35 25.74
N SER A 317 -2.03 5.62 25.42
CA SER A 317 -1.63 6.62 26.42
C SER A 317 -2.75 7.04 27.38
N THR A 318 -4.02 6.78 27.04
CA THR A 318 -5.17 7.10 27.89
C THR A 318 -5.63 5.93 28.76
N ILE A 319 -4.88 4.82 28.80
CA ILE A 319 -5.19 3.68 29.67
C ILE A 319 -4.88 4.04 31.13
N HIS A 320 -5.92 4.26 31.93
CA HIS A 320 -5.76 4.63 33.35
C HIS A 320 -5.53 3.46 34.30
N ALA A 321 -5.90 2.24 33.89
CA ALA A 321 -5.76 1.04 34.72
C ALA A 321 -5.30 -0.16 33.88
N PRO A 322 -4.41 -1.03 34.42
CA PRO A 322 -3.98 -2.24 33.72
C PRO A 322 -5.17 -3.10 33.29
N GLY A 323 -5.21 -3.47 32.01
CA GLY A 323 -6.26 -4.31 31.43
C GLY A 323 -7.55 -3.57 31.04
N SER A 324 -7.59 -2.24 31.16
CA SER A 324 -8.65 -1.42 30.56
C SER A 324 -8.33 -1.03 29.12
N ASP A 325 -9.37 -0.75 28.33
CA ASP A 325 -9.23 -0.23 26.98
C ASP A 325 -8.98 1.28 27.01
N GLY A 326 -8.07 1.75 26.15
CA GLY A 326 -7.86 3.17 25.92
C GLY A 326 -8.96 3.76 25.05
N ALA A 327 -9.21 5.05 25.21
CA ALA A 327 -10.04 5.83 24.30
C ALA A 327 -9.55 7.28 24.26
N VAL A 328 -9.59 7.88 23.08
CA VAL A 328 -9.29 9.31 22.92
C VAL A 328 -10.60 10.04 22.66
N ILE A 329 -10.87 11.09 23.43
CA ILE A 329 -11.98 12.00 23.19
C ILE A 329 -11.48 13.21 22.38
N LEU A 330 -12.07 13.44 21.22
CA LEU A 330 -11.76 14.60 20.37
C LEU A 330 -12.96 15.55 20.37
N VAL A 331 -12.68 16.84 20.23
CA VAL A 331 -13.71 17.85 19.98
C VAL A 331 -13.69 18.15 18.48
N LEU A 332 -14.81 17.90 17.81
CA LEU A 332 -15.05 18.30 16.43
C LEU A 332 -15.98 19.50 16.44
N GLU A 333 -15.44 20.67 16.13
CA GLU A 333 -16.23 21.89 16.00
C GLU A 333 -16.54 22.15 14.54
N THR A 334 -17.79 22.49 14.25
CA THR A 334 -18.24 22.80 12.90
C THR A 334 -19.03 24.09 12.88
N MET A 335 -18.82 24.89 11.84
CA MET A 335 -19.66 26.03 11.50
C MET A 335 -20.13 25.81 10.07
N LEU A 336 -21.39 25.43 9.91
CA LEU A 336 -21.97 25.02 8.63
C LEU A 336 -23.10 25.98 8.23
N PRO A 337 -23.46 26.03 6.93
CA PRO A 337 -24.68 26.69 6.48
C PRO A 337 -25.92 26.01 7.07
N ALA A 338 -27.09 26.65 6.95
CA ALA A 338 -28.33 26.16 7.57
C ALA A 338 -28.81 24.80 7.02
N ASP A 339 -28.46 24.46 5.78
CA ASP A 339 -28.70 23.15 5.15
C ASP A 339 -27.52 22.18 5.33
N GLY A 340 -26.51 22.59 6.09
CA GLY A 340 -25.27 21.86 6.32
C GLY A 340 -25.46 20.61 7.17
N LEU A 341 -24.86 19.50 6.74
CA LEU A 341 -24.84 18.24 7.48
C LEU A 341 -23.40 17.77 7.68
N VAL A 342 -23.17 17.13 8.83
CA VAL A 342 -21.91 16.47 9.18
C VAL A 342 -22.16 14.99 9.44
N GLU A 343 -21.36 14.13 8.81
CA GLU A 343 -21.31 12.70 9.07
C GLU A 343 -19.89 12.32 9.49
N VAL A 344 -19.77 11.54 10.57
CA VAL A 344 -18.47 11.05 11.05
C VAL A 344 -18.42 9.54 10.92
N ALA A 345 -17.36 9.02 10.31
CA ALA A 345 -17.11 7.59 10.17
C ALA A 345 -15.82 7.17 10.89
N GLY A 346 -15.89 6.03 11.58
CA GLY A 346 -14.79 5.45 12.35
C GLY A 346 -14.67 5.96 13.79
N ALA A 347 -15.52 6.89 14.23
CA ALA A 347 -15.57 7.39 15.60
C ALA A 347 -17.01 7.38 16.11
N GLN A 348 -17.19 7.23 17.43
CA GLN A 348 -18.51 7.31 18.07
C GLN A 348 -18.76 8.74 18.52
N ILE A 349 -19.87 9.34 18.09
CA ILE A 349 -20.33 10.62 18.66
C ILE A 349 -20.95 10.32 20.03
N VAL A 350 -20.37 10.87 21.11
CA VAL A 350 -20.82 10.67 22.49
C VAL A 350 -21.50 11.89 23.09
N GLY A 351 -21.36 13.05 22.46
CA GLY A 351 -22.02 14.29 22.83
C GLY A 351 -22.10 15.24 21.64
N SER A 352 -23.12 16.10 21.62
CA SER A 352 -23.27 17.13 20.61
C SER A 352 -23.95 18.33 21.23
N THR A 353 -23.32 19.48 21.11
CA THR A 353 -23.87 20.75 21.58
C THR A 353 -23.87 21.77 20.45
N ALA A 354 -24.89 22.63 20.44
CA ALA A 354 -25.00 23.72 19.49
C ALA A 354 -25.08 25.03 20.26
N ALA A 355 -24.12 25.92 20.01
CA ALA A 355 -24.01 27.27 20.55
C ALA A 355 -23.92 28.24 19.37
N ASP A 356 -24.90 29.14 19.24
CA ASP A 356 -25.08 30.03 18.09
C ASP A 356 -25.01 29.32 16.72
N ARG A 357 -23.94 29.54 15.95
CA ARG A 357 -23.66 28.92 14.63
C ARG A 357 -22.58 27.84 14.68
N ARG A 358 -22.12 27.48 15.88
CA ARG A 358 -21.10 26.46 16.12
C ARG A 358 -21.77 25.21 16.68
N VAL A 359 -21.42 24.06 16.12
CA VAL A 359 -21.78 22.74 16.66
C VAL A 359 -20.50 22.05 17.11
N SER A 360 -20.43 21.71 18.39
CA SER A 360 -19.34 20.97 19.00
C SER A 360 -19.77 19.53 19.23
N GLN A 361 -19.05 18.58 18.63
CA GLN A 361 -19.30 17.15 18.76
C GLN A 361 -18.14 16.48 19.48
N LEU A 362 -18.44 15.69 20.51
CA LEU A 362 -17.46 14.87 21.21
C LEU A 362 -17.34 13.52 20.51
N LEU A 363 -16.17 13.24 19.96
CA LEU A 363 -15.87 12.02 19.25
C LEU A 363 -15.04 11.10 20.14
N ARG A 364 -15.58 9.93 20.48
CA ARG A 364 -14.85 8.85 21.15
C ARG A 364 -14.21 7.93 20.11
N VAL A 365 -12.89 7.80 20.17
CA VAL A 365 -12.09 6.94 19.31
C VAL A 365 -11.45 5.83 20.13
N THR A 366 -11.79 4.57 19.82
CA THR A 366 -11.25 3.37 20.46
C THR A 366 -10.39 2.52 19.54
N GLU A 367 -10.33 2.86 18.25
CA GLU A 367 -9.54 2.13 17.25
C GLU A 367 -8.62 3.09 16.52
N ALA A 368 -7.35 2.70 16.36
CA ALA A 368 -6.38 3.45 15.59
C ALA A 368 -6.76 3.53 14.10
N GLY A 369 -6.10 4.41 13.37
CA GLY A 369 -6.25 4.59 11.94
C GLY A 369 -7.12 5.80 11.57
N VAL A 370 -7.41 5.90 10.27
CA VAL A 370 -8.07 7.04 9.64
C VAL A 370 -9.55 7.10 10.03
N LYS A 371 -10.02 8.32 10.26
CA LYS A 371 -11.40 8.69 10.53
C LYS A 371 -11.83 9.69 9.46
N LEU A 372 -13.10 9.67 9.06
CA LEU A 372 -13.63 10.55 8.03
C LEU A 372 -14.69 11.47 8.60
N VAL A 373 -14.65 12.74 8.17
CA VAL A 373 -15.70 13.74 8.40
C VAL A 373 -16.21 14.15 7.03
N ARG A 374 -17.49 13.90 6.75
CA ARG A 374 -18.14 14.26 5.49
C ARG A 374 -19.09 15.42 5.71
N LEU A 375 -18.95 16.44 4.89
CA LEU A 375 -19.80 17.63 4.91
C LEU A 375 -20.61 17.71 3.63
N SER A 376 -21.86 18.15 3.76
CA SER A 376 -22.73 18.50 2.63
C SER A 376 -23.56 19.72 2.98
N GLY A 377 -23.99 20.50 1.98
CA GLY A 377 -24.76 21.72 2.15
C GLY A 377 -24.37 22.77 1.12
N THR A 378 -24.80 24.02 1.31
CA THR A 378 -24.50 25.12 0.38
C THR A 378 -24.01 26.36 1.12
N GLY A 379 -22.77 26.76 0.86
CA GLY A 379 -22.16 27.97 1.42
C GLY A 379 -20.95 27.70 2.32
N ALA A 380 -20.46 28.76 2.97
CA ALA A 380 -19.23 28.74 3.75
C ALA A 380 -19.29 27.75 4.92
N ALA A 381 -18.25 26.94 5.05
CA ALA A 381 -18.08 25.97 6.10
C ALA A 381 -16.68 26.04 6.73
N GLN A 382 -16.63 25.78 8.03
CA GLN A 382 -15.40 25.60 8.79
C GLN A 382 -15.51 24.36 9.67
N VAL A 383 -14.41 23.62 9.76
CA VAL A 383 -14.25 22.48 10.67
C VAL A 383 -12.94 22.66 11.43
N SER A 384 -12.95 22.43 12.74
CA SER A 384 -11.76 22.27 13.57
C SER A 384 -11.84 20.99 14.38
N ILE A 385 -10.70 20.34 14.58
CA ILE A 385 -10.58 19.17 15.45
C ILE A 385 -9.46 19.35 16.48
N SER A 386 -9.72 18.99 17.73
CA SER A 386 -8.72 19.07 18.81
C SER A 386 -8.87 17.90 19.77
N VAL A 387 -7.84 17.68 20.60
CA VAL A 387 -7.90 16.74 21.72
C VAL A 387 -8.65 17.40 22.87
N ALA A 388 -9.70 16.78 23.38
CA ALA A 388 -10.40 17.31 24.54
C ALA A 388 -9.43 17.36 25.74
N GLY A 389 -9.29 18.52 26.38
CA GLY A 389 -8.39 18.67 27.53
C GLY A 389 -6.94 19.06 27.21
N ASP A 390 -6.51 19.11 25.95
CA ASP A 390 -5.20 19.71 25.57
C ASP A 390 -5.37 21.23 25.41
N LEU A 391 -5.49 21.92 26.55
CA LEU A 391 -5.74 23.38 26.59
C LEU A 391 -4.49 24.18 26.22
N SER A 392 -3.30 23.60 26.46
CA SER A 392 -2.03 24.24 26.13
C SER A 392 -1.61 24.05 24.68
N GLY A 393 -2.21 23.09 23.97
CA GLY A 393 -1.93 22.78 22.57
C GLY A 393 -0.56 22.16 22.37
N ASP A 394 -0.01 21.47 23.38
CA ASP A 394 1.32 20.88 23.31
C ASP A 394 1.32 19.39 22.90
N GLY A 395 0.12 18.84 22.65
CA GLY A 395 -0.07 17.44 22.27
C GLY A 395 -0.05 16.48 23.46
N GLN A 396 -0.13 17.00 24.68
CA GLN A 396 -0.28 16.23 25.91
C GLN A 396 -1.51 16.71 26.69
N VAL A 397 -2.07 15.83 27.52
CA VAL A 397 -3.08 16.22 28.51
C VAL A 397 -2.55 15.88 29.88
N ASP A 398 -2.07 16.91 30.60
CA ASP A 398 -1.38 16.72 31.86
C ASP A 398 -1.75 17.77 32.94
N ALA A 399 -0.87 17.93 33.94
CA ALA A 399 -1.07 18.86 35.04
C ALA A 399 -1.00 20.34 34.60
N VAL A 400 -0.35 20.65 33.48
CA VAL A 400 -0.33 21.99 32.87
C VAL A 400 -1.73 22.35 32.39
N ASP A 401 -2.39 21.46 31.66
CA ASP A 401 -3.76 21.67 31.17
C ASP A 401 -4.75 21.72 32.32
N SER A 402 -4.57 20.89 33.35
CA SER A 402 -5.40 20.93 34.55
C SER A 402 -5.33 22.29 35.26
N ARG A 403 -4.14 22.87 35.36
CA ARG A 403 -3.97 24.23 35.92
C ARG A 403 -4.50 25.31 34.99
N ALA A 404 -4.41 25.12 33.68
CA ALA A 404 -4.97 26.04 32.69
C ALA A 404 -6.50 26.09 32.81
N TRP A 405 -7.13 24.91 32.91
CA TRP A 405 -8.57 24.79 33.10
C TRP A 405 -9.03 25.44 34.41
N GLU A 406 -8.37 25.18 35.54
CA GLU A 406 -8.73 25.80 36.84
C GLU A 406 -8.68 27.33 36.80
N ARG A 407 -7.67 27.89 36.14
CA ARG A 407 -7.54 29.36 35.95
C ARG A 407 -8.65 29.91 35.06
N ALA A 408 -8.89 29.27 33.92
CA ALA A 408 -9.94 29.66 32.97
C ALA A 408 -11.32 29.58 33.62
N ALA A 409 -11.62 28.49 34.34
CA ALA A 409 -12.89 28.30 35.04
C ALA A 409 -13.14 29.37 36.12
N THR A 410 -12.11 29.71 36.91
CA THR A 410 -12.20 30.78 37.92
C THR A 410 -12.41 32.15 37.26
N GLY A 411 -11.79 32.37 36.10
CA GLY A 411 -11.93 33.58 35.31
C GLY A 411 -13.21 33.65 34.47
N GLN A 412 -14.03 32.59 34.43
CA GLN A 412 -15.17 32.44 33.52
C GLN A 412 -14.78 32.60 32.04
N ASP A 413 -13.59 32.09 31.69
CA ASP A 413 -13.07 32.05 30.32
C ASP A 413 -13.58 30.80 29.60
N LEU A 414 -14.13 30.96 28.40
CA LEU A 414 -14.65 29.88 27.56
C LEU A 414 -13.57 28.88 27.14
N LEU A 415 -12.28 29.16 27.37
CA LEU A 415 -11.23 28.13 27.27
C LEU A 415 -11.49 26.92 28.20
N ALA A 416 -12.23 27.11 29.31
CA ALA A 416 -12.61 26.02 30.22
C ALA A 416 -13.89 25.27 29.80
N ASP A 417 -14.60 25.75 28.78
CA ASP A 417 -15.74 25.09 28.16
C ASP A 417 -15.22 24.15 27.06
N ILE A 418 -15.03 22.88 27.41
CA ILE A 418 -14.43 21.84 26.56
C ILE A 418 -15.51 21.16 25.72
N ASP A 419 -16.75 21.04 26.22
CA ASP A 419 -17.85 20.43 25.45
C ASP A 419 -18.59 21.42 24.53
N GLY A 420 -18.34 22.71 24.70
CA GLY A 420 -18.86 23.79 23.85
C GLY A 420 -20.33 24.11 24.10
N ASP A 421 -20.81 23.94 25.34
CA ASP A 421 -22.18 24.24 25.75
C ASP A 421 -22.41 25.67 26.29
N ASP A 422 -21.39 26.53 26.19
CA ASP A 422 -21.28 27.87 26.77
C ASP A 422 -21.38 27.88 28.31
N ARG A 423 -21.17 26.75 29.00
CA ARG A 423 -21.21 26.64 30.46
C ARG A 423 -20.06 25.82 31.02
N ILE A 424 -19.21 26.51 31.75
CA ILE A 424 -18.11 25.86 32.48
C ILE A 424 -18.67 25.07 33.67
N GLY A 425 -18.48 23.75 33.67
CA GLY A 425 -19.08 22.84 34.63
C GLY A 425 -18.31 21.55 34.91
N SER A 426 -19.00 20.61 35.55
CA SER A 426 -18.43 19.29 35.89
C SER A 426 -18.21 18.40 34.67
N ALA A 427 -18.96 18.63 33.58
CA ALA A 427 -18.80 17.90 32.33
C ALA A 427 -17.45 18.20 31.67
N ASP A 428 -17.06 19.48 31.57
CA ASP A 428 -15.73 19.87 31.07
C ASP A 428 -14.61 19.22 31.88
N ARG A 429 -14.75 19.26 33.20
CA ARG A 429 -13.76 18.66 34.10
C ARG A 429 -13.67 17.14 33.89
N GLN A 430 -14.77 16.46 33.60
CA GLN A 430 -14.76 15.03 33.27
C GLN A 430 -14.06 14.77 31.93
N LEU A 431 -14.23 15.63 30.93
CA LEU A 431 -13.57 15.50 29.63
C LEU A 431 -12.05 15.70 29.73
N LEU A 432 -11.62 16.71 30.50
CA LEU A 432 -10.21 16.89 30.83
C LEU A 432 -9.61 15.62 31.45
N TYR A 433 -10.31 15.00 32.42
CA TYR A 433 -9.84 13.76 33.04
C TYR A 433 -9.89 12.54 32.11
N ALA A 434 -10.86 12.49 31.18
CA ALA A 434 -11.01 11.36 30.26
C ALA A 434 -9.81 11.17 29.34
N ASN A 435 -9.08 12.25 29.01
CA ASN A 435 -7.85 12.18 28.23
C ASN A 435 -6.59 12.33 29.08
N LEU A 436 -6.67 12.37 30.41
CA LEU A 436 -5.48 12.57 31.25
C LEU A 436 -4.42 11.49 30.99
N GLY A 437 -3.20 11.93 30.66
CA GLY A 437 -2.10 11.04 30.26
C GLY A 437 -1.96 10.87 28.74
N PHE A 438 -2.87 11.44 27.95
CA PHE A 438 -2.78 11.47 26.49
C PHE A 438 -1.43 12.02 26.02
N ARG A 439 -0.86 11.39 24.99
CA ARG A 439 0.37 11.83 24.30
C ARG A 439 0.31 11.53 22.80
N ALA A 440 0.59 12.55 22.00
CA ALA A 440 0.63 12.52 20.53
C ALA A 440 1.83 11.80 19.89
#